data_AF-L8LKQ6-F1
#
_entry.id   AF-L8LKQ6-F1
#
_cell.length_a   1.000
_cell.length_b   1.000
_cell.length_c   1.000
_cell.angle_alpha   90.00
_cell.angle_beta   90.00
_cell.angle_gamma   90.00
#
_symmetry.space_group_name_H-M   'P 1'
#
loop_
_entity.id
_entity.type
_entity.pdbx_description
1 polymer ?
#
loop_
_entity_poly.entity_id
_entity_poly.type
_entity_poly.pdbx_seq_one_letter_code
_entity_poly.pdbx_strand_id
1 'polypeptide(L)'
;MKSLLKSTVGLGAITSLFCLGLPSAPVLANSFNACARDLIASGISGEAAGSACGSALVPRDLSLCVSRVNRPGAIAPEEALQACYQVRRPRDLASCFNSIERRVDLSSTTPNQVLDNCRKSLLPERYSECVLGLTNQGESIAAEQALNDCLSTENYPTALFPTTDN
;
A
#
# COMPACT_ATOMS: atom_id res chain seq x y z
N MET A 1 -36.16 35.82 80.79
CA MET A 1 -37.16 36.78 80.26
C MET A 1 -36.65 37.35 78.94
N LYS A 2 -37.53 37.35 77.92
CA LYS A 2 -37.47 38.10 76.64
C LYS A 2 -36.57 37.55 75.51
N SER A 3 -37.22 36.68 74.74
CA SER A 3 -37.31 36.59 73.27
C SER A 3 -36.78 37.81 72.47
N LEU A 4 -36.17 37.57 71.31
CA LEU A 4 -36.82 37.76 70.00
C LEU A 4 -35.91 37.41 68.81
N LEU A 5 -36.45 36.50 68.00
CA LEU A 5 -36.26 36.22 66.58
C LEU A 5 -35.73 37.39 65.72
N LYS A 6 -34.81 37.06 64.80
CA LYS A 6 -34.71 37.69 63.47
C LYS A 6 -34.42 36.62 62.40
N SER A 7 -35.41 36.39 61.54
CA SER A 7 -35.28 35.69 60.25
C SER A 7 -34.67 36.64 59.21
N THR A 8 -33.81 36.15 58.32
CA THR A 8 -33.80 36.49 56.88
C THR A 8 -32.84 35.58 56.09
N VAL A 9 -33.44 34.71 55.27
CA VAL A 9 -33.15 34.39 53.84
C VAL A 9 -31.70 34.45 53.32
N GLY A 10 -31.25 33.32 52.76
CA GLY A 10 -30.18 33.20 51.74
C GLY A 10 -30.08 31.74 51.31
N LEU A 11 -30.88 31.27 50.33
CA LEU A 11 -30.62 31.23 48.88
C LEU A 11 -29.36 30.43 48.48
N GLY A 12 -29.60 29.16 48.13
CA GLY A 12 -28.85 28.40 47.11
C GLY A 12 -27.54 27.72 47.54
N ALA A 13 -27.03 26.70 46.86
CA ALA A 13 -27.54 25.82 45.81
C ALA A 13 -26.41 24.79 45.53
N ILE A 14 -26.78 23.62 45.01
CA ILE A 14 -26.00 22.72 44.14
C ILE A 14 -24.64 22.17 44.62
N THR A 15 -24.70 20.88 45.01
CA THR A 15 -23.69 19.87 44.71
C THR A 15 -23.20 19.99 43.26
N SER A 16 -21.90 20.21 43.03
CA SER A 16 -21.34 20.08 41.69
C SER A 16 -19.96 19.42 41.76
N LEU A 17 -19.97 18.09 41.63
CA LEU A 17 -18.79 17.27 41.40
C LEU A 17 -18.48 17.36 39.90
N PHE A 18 -17.64 18.32 39.51
CA PHE A 18 -17.22 18.49 38.12
C PHE A 18 -16.03 17.55 37.84
N CYS A 19 -16.31 16.30 37.48
CA CYS A 19 -15.32 15.44 36.85
C CYS A 19 -15.05 15.95 35.42
N LEU A 20 -13.95 16.68 35.25
CA LEU A 20 -13.40 17.01 33.93
C LEU A 20 -12.90 15.71 33.27
N GLY A 21 -13.78 15.03 32.55
CA GLY A 21 -13.38 14.03 31.56
C GLY A 21 -12.71 14.76 30.40
N LEU A 22 -11.38 14.74 30.36
CA LEU A 22 -10.64 15.20 29.19
C LEU A 22 -11.02 14.30 28.00
N PRO A 23 -11.56 14.83 26.89
CA PRO A 23 -11.72 14.05 25.68
C PRO A 23 -10.33 13.77 25.13
N SER A 24 -9.82 12.55 25.36
CA SER A 24 -8.67 12.02 24.64
C SER A 24 -9.09 11.78 23.19
N ALA A 25 -9.06 12.84 22.38
CA ALA A 25 -9.16 12.68 20.93
C ALA A 25 -7.95 11.85 20.48
N PRO A 26 -8.14 10.72 19.77
CA PRO A 26 -7.00 10.05 19.16
C PRO A 26 -6.35 11.05 18.20
N VAL A 27 -5.03 11.23 18.30
CA VAL A 27 -4.27 11.92 17.24
C VAL A 27 -4.56 11.14 15.96
N LEU A 28 -5.38 11.72 15.08
CA LEU A 28 -5.65 11.17 13.78
C LEU A 28 -4.32 11.20 13.02
N ALA A 29 -3.62 10.06 12.97
CA ALA A 29 -2.33 9.98 12.34
C ALA A 29 -2.47 10.43 10.88
N ASN A 30 -1.91 11.59 10.55
CA ASN A 30 -1.96 12.17 9.22
C ASN A 30 -1.40 11.17 8.20
N SER A 31 -2.18 10.83 7.17
CA SER A 31 -1.83 9.79 6.19
C SER A 31 -0.51 10.08 5.48
N PHE A 32 -0.20 11.36 5.25
CA PHE A 32 1.06 11.82 4.69
C PHE A 32 2.24 11.62 5.65
N ASN A 33 2.06 11.92 6.94
CA ASN A 33 3.09 11.70 7.95
C ASN A 33 3.39 10.20 8.14
N ALA A 34 2.34 9.37 8.19
CA ALA A 34 2.49 7.92 8.25
C ALA A 34 3.22 7.39 7.02
N CYS A 35 2.82 7.82 5.81
CA CYS A 35 3.51 7.47 4.57
C CYS A 35 5.00 7.83 4.61
N ALA A 36 5.34 9.08 4.97
CA ALA A 36 6.73 9.52 4.98
C ALA A 36 7.57 8.73 5.99
N ARG A 37 7.03 8.49 7.19
CA ARG A 37 7.68 7.65 8.21
C ARG A 37 7.93 6.23 7.72
N ASP A 38 6.95 5.61 7.08
CA ASP A 38 7.05 4.25 6.56
C ASP A 38 8.08 4.14 5.42
N LEU A 39 8.13 5.15 4.52
CA LEU A 39 9.14 5.22 3.46
C LEU A 39 10.55 5.42 4.03
N ILE A 40 10.71 6.32 5.00
CA ILE A 40 12.00 6.54 5.68
C ILE A 40 12.46 5.26 6.39
N ALA A 41 11.55 4.58 7.08
CA ALA A 41 11.85 3.30 7.73
C ALA A 41 12.23 2.20 6.72
N SER A 42 11.81 2.33 5.47
CA SER A 42 12.19 1.44 4.37
C SER A 42 13.54 1.80 3.73
N GLY A 43 14.20 2.88 4.17
CA GLY A 43 15.50 3.32 3.65
C GLY A 43 15.46 4.51 2.69
N ILE A 44 14.28 5.05 2.40
CA ILE A 44 14.13 6.23 1.52
C ILE A 44 14.54 7.51 2.27
N SER A 45 15.21 8.44 1.58
CA SER A 45 15.55 9.74 2.17
C SER A 45 14.31 10.55 2.57
N GLY A 46 14.42 11.40 3.59
CA GLY A 46 13.29 12.21 4.06
C GLY A 46 12.72 13.15 2.99
N GLU A 47 13.58 13.70 2.13
CA GLU A 47 13.17 14.57 1.02
C GLU A 47 12.39 13.80 -0.05
N ALA A 48 12.91 12.64 -0.48
CA ALA A 48 12.22 11.78 -1.45
C ALA A 48 10.89 11.26 -0.90
N ALA A 49 10.86 10.86 0.38
CA ALA A 49 9.66 10.42 1.06
C ALA A 49 8.60 11.54 1.13
N GLY A 50 9.00 12.76 1.51
CA GLY A 50 8.11 13.92 1.55
C GLY A 50 7.51 14.25 0.19
N SER A 51 8.36 14.29 -0.85
CA SER A 51 7.94 14.55 -2.23
C SER A 51 6.97 13.50 -2.76
N ALA A 52 7.32 12.21 -2.60
CA ALA A 52 6.51 11.10 -3.09
C ALA A 52 5.16 11.02 -2.34
N CYS A 53 5.16 11.11 -1.01
CA CYS A 53 3.91 11.07 -0.23
C CYS A 53 3.02 12.28 -0.49
N GLY A 54 3.59 13.47 -0.66
CA GLY A 54 2.83 14.69 -0.98
C GLY A 54 2.15 14.66 -2.34
N SER A 55 2.72 13.89 -3.27
CA SER A 55 2.23 13.76 -4.66
C SER A 55 1.40 12.48 -4.89
N ALA A 56 1.36 11.58 -3.90
CA ALA A 56 0.63 10.32 -4.01
C ALA A 56 -0.88 10.51 -3.94
N LEU A 57 -1.62 9.83 -4.82
CA LEU A 57 -3.09 9.82 -4.80
C LEU A 57 -3.64 9.25 -3.48
N VAL A 58 -3.02 8.18 -2.98
CA VAL A 58 -3.35 7.53 -1.71
C VAL A 58 -2.05 7.23 -0.96
N PRO A 59 -1.55 8.14 -0.09
CA PRO A 59 -0.22 8.01 0.53
C PRO A 59 0.00 6.69 1.29
N ARG A 60 -1.03 6.19 1.97
CA ARG A 60 -0.94 4.92 2.71
C ARG A 60 -0.76 3.70 1.81
N ASP A 61 -1.30 3.73 0.59
CA ASP A 61 -1.16 2.63 -0.36
C ASP A 61 0.22 2.63 -1.00
N LEU A 62 0.77 3.82 -1.25
CA LEU A 62 2.14 3.97 -1.72
C LEU A 62 3.13 3.40 -0.70
N SER A 63 3.09 3.85 0.57
CA SER A 63 4.04 3.37 1.58
C SER A 63 3.89 1.87 1.86
N LEU A 64 2.66 1.37 1.88
CA LEU A 64 2.39 -0.06 2.01
C LEU A 64 2.98 -0.86 0.85
N CYS A 65 2.81 -0.39 -0.39
CA CYS A 65 3.39 -1.04 -1.56
C CYS A 65 4.91 -1.13 -1.43
N VAL A 66 5.59 -0.03 -1.12
CA VAL A 66 7.05 0.00 -0.97
C VAL A 66 7.52 -0.95 0.11
N SER A 67 6.92 -0.91 1.30
CA SER A 67 7.29 -1.82 2.40
C SER A 67 7.10 -3.30 2.06
N ARG A 68 6.13 -3.62 1.18
CA ARG A 68 5.82 -4.98 0.75
C ARG A 68 6.67 -5.46 -0.42
N VAL A 69 7.22 -4.55 -1.23
CA VAL A 69 8.06 -4.85 -2.39
C VAL A 69 9.54 -4.78 -2.05
N ASN A 70 9.94 -3.86 -1.17
CA ASN A 70 11.31 -3.75 -0.69
C ASN A 70 11.76 -5.07 -0.06
N ARG A 71 12.83 -5.63 -0.60
CA ARG A 71 13.41 -6.90 -0.18
C ARG A 71 14.91 -6.70 -0.09
N PRO A 72 15.49 -6.69 1.13
CA PRO A 72 16.93 -6.52 1.29
C PRO A 72 17.71 -7.51 0.40
N GLY A 73 18.60 -6.99 -0.44
CA GLY A 73 19.41 -7.80 -1.36
C GLY A 73 18.71 -8.23 -2.67
N ALA A 74 17.44 -7.92 -2.85
CA ALA A 74 16.67 -8.28 -4.05
C ALA A 74 16.04 -7.07 -4.75
N ILE A 75 15.38 -6.16 -4.02
CA ILE A 75 14.80 -4.93 -4.55
C ILE A 75 15.20 -3.77 -3.65
N ALA A 76 15.90 -2.78 -4.22
CA ALA A 76 16.29 -1.59 -3.47
C ALA A 76 15.07 -0.73 -3.08
N PRO A 77 15.12 0.02 -1.97
CA PRO A 77 14.02 0.88 -1.54
C PRO A 77 13.56 1.84 -2.64
N GLU A 78 14.50 2.51 -3.31
CA GLU A 78 14.25 3.48 -4.37
C GLU A 78 13.59 2.85 -5.59
N GLU A 79 14.00 1.63 -5.95
CA GLU A 79 13.39 0.86 -7.05
C GLU A 79 11.96 0.47 -6.70
N ALA A 80 11.71 0.01 -5.48
CA ALA A 80 10.37 -0.28 -4.98
C ALA A 80 9.49 0.98 -5.00
N LEU A 81 10.02 2.12 -4.55
CA LEU A 81 9.32 3.41 -4.59
C LEU A 81 8.97 3.80 -6.01
N GLN A 82 9.92 3.73 -6.94
CA GLN A 82 9.69 4.05 -8.34
C GLN A 82 8.60 3.17 -8.96
N ALA A 83 8.66 1.85 -8.74
CA ALA A 83 7.66 0.92 -9.27
C ALA A 83 6.26 1.18 -8.69
N CYS A 84 6.16 1.35 -7.38
CA CYS A 84 4.89 1.61 -6.69
C CYS A 84 4.28 2.97 -7.06
N TYR A 85 5.11 3.98 -7.33
CA TYR A 85 4.66 5.33 -7.67
C TYR A 85 4.13 5.45 -9.11
N GLN A 86 4.61 4.60 -10.02
CA GLN A 86 4.22 4.62 -11.43
C GLN A 86 2.86 3.96 -11.72
N VAL A 87 2.20 3.38 -10.72
CA VAL A 87 0.90 2.70 -10.89
C VAL A 87 -0.23 3.41 -10.16
N ARG A 88 -1.44 3.30 -10.70
CA ARG A 88 -2.65 3.82 -10.05
C ARG A 88 -3.14 2.93 -8.90
N ARG A 89 -2.68 1.67 -8.84
CA ARG A 89 -3.08 0.69 -7.82
C ARG A 89 -1.86 0.03 -7.17
N PRO A 90 -1.17 0.74 -6.25
CA PRO A 90 0.05 0.21 -5.62
C PRO A 90 -0.18 -1.10 -4.86
N ARG A 91 -1.37 -1.30 -4.27
CA ARG A 91 -1.71 -2.55 -3.56
C ARG A 91 -1.73 -3.77 -4.47
N ASP A 92 -2.32 -3.65 -5.66
CA ASP A 92 -2.45 -4.74 -6.63
C ASP A 92 -1.06 -5.13 -7.17
N LEU A 93 -0.20 -4.14 -7.46
CA LEU A 93 1.20 -4.39 -7.84
C LEU A 93 1.95 -5.14 -6.73
N ALA A 94 1.85 -4.68 -5.49
CA ALA A 94 2.51 -5.34 -4.37
C ALA A 94 1.97 -6.76 -4.13
N SER A 95 0.66 -6.97 -4.32
CA SER A 95 0.02 -8.30 -4.24
C SER A 95 0.58 -9.23 -5.32
N CYS A 96 0.59 -8.78 -6.57
CA CYS A 96 1.12 -9.50 -7.73
C CYS A 96 2.57 -9.94 -7.51
N PHE A 97 3.46 -9.00 -7.18
CA PHE A 97 4.89 -9.26 -6.99
C PHE A 97 5.11 -10.32 -5.91
N ASN A 98 4.44 -10.15 -4.76
CA ASN A 98 4.58 -11.04 -3.62
C ASN A 98 3.95 -12.42 -3.84
N SER A 99 2.91 -12.52 -4.66
CA SER A 99 2.30 -13.81 -5.00
C SER A 99 3.25 -14.65 -5.84
N ILE A 100 3.92 -14.03 -6.82
CA ILE A 100 4.91 -14.69 -7.67
C ILE A 100 6.17 -15.01 -6.88
N GLU A 101 6.79 -14.01 -6.24
CA GLU A 101 8.10 -14.16 -5.59
C GLU A 101 8.11 -15.23 -4.49
N ARG A 102 7.00 -15.42 -3.76
CA ARG A 102 6.93 -16.43 -2.69
C ARG A 102 6.61 -17.85 -3.15
N ARG A 103 6.17 -18.04 -4.39
CA ARG A 103 5.56 -19.31 -4.83
C ARG A 103 6.11 -19.84 -6.14
N VAL A 104 6.87 -19.03 -6.87
CA VAL A 104 7.48 -19.40 -8.14
C VAL A 104 8.97 -19.53 -7.94
N ASP A 105 9.57 -20.57 -8.50
CA ASP A 105 11.02 -20.68 -8.61
C ASP A 105 11.54 -19.62 -9.60
N LEU A 106 12.20 -18.58 -9.07
CA LEU A 106 12.73 -17.48 -9.86
C LEU A 106 14.11 -17.76 -10.47
N SER A 107 14.62 -19.01 -10.46
CA SER A 107 15.96 -19.33 -10.98
C SER A 107 16.21 -18.93 -12.44
N SER A 108 15.15 -18.76 -13.25
CA SER A 108 15.24 -18.31 -14.64
C SER A 108 14.99 -16.81 -14.83
N THR A 109 14.75 -16.03 -13.77
CA THR A 109 14.36 -14.61 -13.86
C THR A 109 14.90 -13.83 -12.66
N THR A 110 14.55 -12.55 -12.52
CA THR A 110 14.95 -11.74 -11.36
C THR A 110 13.73 -11.12 -10.68
N PRO A 111 13.81 -10.83 -9.37
CA PRO A 111 12.76 -10.07 -8.68
C PRO A 111 12.42 -8.75 -9.38
N ASN A 112 13.41 -8.02 -9.92
CA ASN A 112 13.16 -6.79 -10.67
C ASN A 112 12.31 -7.02 -11.93
N GLN A 113 12.55 -8.12 -12.65
CA GLN A 113 11.72 -8.48 -13.81
C GLN A 113 10.29 -8.82 -13.40
N VAL A 114 10.09 -9.58 -12.31
CA VAL A 114 8.76 -9.85 -11.77
C VAL A 114 8.04 -8.55 -11.40
N LEU A 115 8.72 -7.64 -10.70
CA LEU A 115 8.19 -6.35 -10.31
C LEU A 115 7.79 -5.49 -11.52
N ASP A 116 8.65 -5.42 -12.53
CA ASP A 116 8.37 -4.67 -13.76
C ASP A 116 7.21 -5.26 -14.55
N ASN A 117 7.08 -6.58 -14.62
CA ASN A 117 5.95 -7.21 -15.30
C ASN A 117 4.63 -7.01 -14.55
N CYS A 118 4.63 -7.11 -13.21
CA CYS A 118 3.48 -6.76 -12.39
C CYS A 118 3.05 -5.29 -12.58
N ARG A 119 4.02 -4.37 -12.78
CA ARG A 119 3.78 -2.96 -13.08
C ARG A 119 3.20 -2.73 -14.47
N LYS A 120 3.65 -3.50 -15.46
CA LYS A 120 3.19 -3.44 -16.86
C LYS A 120 1.80 -4.05 -17.05
N SER A 121 1.43 -5.02 -16.21
CA SER A 121 0.13 -5.68 -16.30
C SER A 121 -1.03 -4.71 -16.08
N LEU A 122 -2.07 -4.86 -16.88
CA LEU A 122 -3.33 -4.13 -16.73
C LEU A 122 -4.16 -4.65 -15.54
N LEU A 123 -3.98 -5.93 -15.19
CA LEU A 123 -4.70 -6.62 -14.12
C LEU A 123 -3.72 -7.49 -13.29
N PRO A 124 -2.93 -6.86 -12.41
CA PRO A 124 -1.81 -7.53 -11.72
C PRO A 124 -2.19 -8.78 -10.94
N GLU A 125 -3.39 -8.82 -10.33
CA GLU A 125 -3.85 -10.00 -9.60
C GLU A 125 -4.04 -11.20 -10.53
N ARG A 126 -4.80 -11.03 -11.62
CA ARG A 126 -5.01 -12.07 -12.63
C ARG A 126 -3.70 -12.47 -13.32
N TYR A 127 -2.81 -11.51 -13.56
CA TYR A 127 -1.48 -11.80 -14.09
C TYR A 127 -0.71 -12.74 -13.17
N SER A 128 -0.68 -12.48 -11.86
CA SER A 128 -0.03 -13.37 -10.90
C SER A 128 -0.67 -14.76 -10.83
N GLU A 129 -2.00 -14.85 -10.93
CA GLU A 129 -2.71 -16.13 -11.00
C GLU A 129 -2.34 -16.93 -12.26
N CYS A 130 -2.22 -16.27 -13.41
CA CYS A 130 -1.76 -16.89 -14.64
C CYS A 130 -0.34 -17.46 -14.48
N VAL A 131 0.61 -16.66 -13.97
CA VAL A 131 2.00 -17.09 -13.78
C VAL A 131 2.08 -18.28 -12.83
N LEU A 132 1.38 -18.21 -11.70
CA LEU A 132 1.29 -19.33 -10.75
C LEU A 132 0.65 -20.57 -11.39
N GLY A 133 -0.39 -20.37 -12.19
CA GLY A 133 -1.11 -21.44 -12.86
C GLY A 133 -0.26 -22.18 -13.88
N LEU A 134 0.67 -21.51 -14.56
CA LEU A 134 1.55 -22.13 -15.56
C LEU A 134 2.82 -22.74 -14.95
N THR A 135 3.34 -22.16 -13.87
CA THR A 135 4.58 -22.61 -13.22
C THR A 135 4.37 -23.78 -12.24
N ASN A 136 3.13 -24.02 -11.78
CA ASN A 136 2.82 -25.11 -10.83
C ASN A 136 2.24 -26.39 -11.48
N GLN A 137 2.31 -26.53 -12.81
CA GLN A 137 1.77 -27.70 -13.53
C GLN A 137 2.81 -28.83 -13.64
N GLY A 138 2.35 -30.05 -13.91
CA GLY A 138 3.19 -31.26 -13.96
C GLY A 138 4.43 -31.16 -14.86
N GLU A 139 4.27 -30.56 -16.05
CA GLU A 139 5.39 -30.08 -16.87
C GLU A 139 5.45 -28.55 -16.75
N SER A 140 6.03 -28.08 -15.65
CA SER A 140 6.10 -26.66 -15.33
C SER A 140 6.97 -25.91 -16.33
N ILE A 141 6.44 -24.84 -16.92
CA ILE A 141 7.26 -23.93 -17.72
C ILE A 141 8.14 -23.07 -16.82
N ALA A 142 9.30 -22.66 -17.31
CA ALA A 142 10.20 -21.76 -16.58
C ALA A 142 9.50 -20.42 -16.27
N ALA A 143 9.86 -19.81 -15.13
CA ALA A 143 9.23 -18.57 -14.66
C ALA A 143 9.31 -17.44 -15.68
N GLU A 144 10.45 -17.28 -16.35
CA GLU A 144 10.64 -16.26 -17.40
C GLU A 144 9.63 -16.43 -18.54
N GLN A 145 9.44 -17.66 -19.00
CA GLN A 145 8.48 -17.98 -20.06
C GLN A 145 7.04 -17.69 -19.60
N ALA A 146 6.67 -18.12 -18.39
CA ALA A 146 5.34 -17.85 -17.83
C ALA A 146 5.05 -16.35 -17.69
N LEU A 147 6.03 -15.58 -17.21
CA LEU A 147 5.92 -14.13 -17.05
C LEU A 147 5.63 -13.45 -18.40
N ASN A 148 6.31 -13.89 -19.47
CA ASN A 148 6.14 -13.34 -20.81
C ASN A 148 4.81 -13.76 -21.44
N ASP A 149 4.46 -15.04 -21.37
CA ASP A 149 3.22 -15.57 -21.95
C ASP A 149 2.00 -14.90 -21.32
N CYS A 150 1.95 -14.81 -19.98
CA CYS A 150 0.85 -14.18 -19.27
C CYS A 150 0.70 -12.68 -19.60
N LEU A 151 1.82 -11.96 -19.81
CA LEU A 151 1.76 -10.54 -20.16
C LEU A 151 1.29 -10.35 -21.61
N SER A 152 1.69 -11.25 -22.51
CA SER A 152 1.30 -11.21 -23.92
C SER A 152 -0.21 -11.38 -24.11
N THR A 153 -0.88 -12.18 -23.27
CA THR A 153 -2.33 -12.38 -23.34
C THR A 153 -3.16 -11.17 -22.95
N GLU A 154 -2.56 -10.20 -22.24
CA GLU A 154 -3.22 -8.93 -21.92
C GLU A 154 -3.18 -7.96 -23.11
N ASN A 155 -2.31 -8.21 -24.09
CA ASN A 155 -2.33 -7.50 -25.35
C ASN A 155 -3.43 -8.10 -26.24
N TYR A 156 -4.20 -7.20 -26.87
CA TYR A 156 -5.30 -7.57 -27.74
C TYR A 156 -4.85 -8.63 -28.75
N PRO A 157 -5.56 -9.77 -28.91
CA PRO A 157 -5.10 -10.85 -29.77
C PRO A 157 -5.06 -10.36 -31.23
N THR A 158 -3.86 -10.01 -31.69
CA THR A 158 -3.62 -9.46 -33.02
C THR A 158 -4.04 -10.44 -34.12
N ALA A 159 -4.04 -11.74 -33.81
CA ALA A 159 -4.50 -12.80 -34.70
C ALA A 159 -6.03 -12.80 -34.90
N LEU A 160 -6.82 -12.32 -33.91
CA LEU A 160 -8.27 -12.25 -34.00
C LEU A 160 -8.75 -10.88 -34.49
N PHE A 161 -7.94 -9.85 -34.29
CA PHE A 161 -8.23 -8.48 -34.70
C PHE A 161 -6.97 -7.81 -35.24
N PRO A 162 -6.57 -8.10 -36.49
CA PRO A 162 -5.41 -7.47 -37.10
C PRO A 162 -5.64 -5.96 -37.21
N THR A 163 -4.70 -5.17 -36.69
CA THR A 163 -4.66 -3.73 -36.96
C THR A 163 -4.22 -3.57 -38.41
N THR A 164 -5.09 -3.04 -39.26
CA THR A 164 -4.70 -2.63 -40.61
C THR A 164 -3.89 -1.35 -40.47
N ASP A 165 -2.58 -1.49 -40.31
CA ASP A 165 -1.66 -0.36 -40.36
C ASP A 165 -1.62 0.15 -41.81
N ASN A 166 -2.10 1.38 -42.01
CA ASN A 166 -1.99 2.16 -43.26
C ASN A 166 -0.76 3.07 -43.19
#